data_AF-A0AAD1YN38-F1
#
_entry.id   AF-A0AAD1YN38-F1
#
_cell.length_a   1.000
_cell.length_b   1.000
_cell.length_c   1.000
_cell.angle_alpha   90.00
_cell.angle_beta   90.00
_cell.angle_gamma   90.00
#
_symmetry.space_group_name_H-M   'P 1'
#
loop_
_entity.id
_entity.type
_entity.pdbx_description
1 polymer ?
#
loop_
_entity_poly.entity_id
_entity_poly.type
_entity_poly.pdbx_seq_one_letter_code
_entity_poly.pdbx_strand_id
1 'polypeptide(L)'
;MSGRRVLDATESSRILITDWVWGFMKSGKIEEIFHESIRREGPKGVMERFVRVGILCAHVMVALRPTIADALKMLEGDIDIPQLPDRPLPLSHESFRSAIPYNVTWSSSRYSVFNSLTSEAKSRISSNENQIQQKF
;
A
#
# COMPACT_ATOMS: atom_id res chain seq x y z
N MET A 1 10.04 12.66 5.30
CA MET A 1 10.14 12.83 3.83
C MET A 1 11.36 12.06 3.34
N SER A 2 11.23 11.19 2.36
CA SER A 2 12.32 10.31 1.88
C SER A 2 13.34 11.02 0.96
N GLY A 3 13.00 12.20 0.43
CA GLY A 3 13.86 12.96 -0.49
C GLY A 3 14.04 12.32 -1.88
N ARG A 4 13.40 11.18 -2.14
CA ARG A 4 13.49 10.43 -3.40
C ARG A 4 12.43 10.86 -4.40
N ARG A 5 12.74 10.71 -5.69
CA ARG A 5 11.78 10.88 -6.79
C ARG A 5 10.81 9.70 -6.83
N VAL A 6 9.60 9.93 -7.35
CA VAL A 6 8.55 8.90 -7.45
C VAL A 6 8.99 7.72 -8.34
N LEU A 7 9.67 8.05 -9.44
CA LEU A 7 10.33 7.11 -10.33
C LEU A 7 11.82 7.37 -10.25
N ASP A 8 12.58 6.36 -9.87
CA ASP A 8 14.03 6.39 -10.01
C ASP A 8 14.39 5.65 -11.30
N ALA A 9 14.83 6.42 -12.30
CA ALA A 9 15.28 5.91 -13.59
C ALA A 9 16.80 5.99 -13.63
N THR A 10 17.45 5.13 -12.87
CA THR A 10 18.88 4.85 -13.03
C THR A 10 19.07 3.89 -14.20
N GLU A 11 20.20 3.99 -14.89
CA GLU A 11 20.51 3.36 -16.19
C GLU A 11 20.25 1.84 -16.28
N SER A 12 20.09 1.14 -15.15
CA SER A 12 19.89 -0.31 -15.10
C SER A 12 18.55 -0.79 -14.52
N SER A 13 17.73 0.08 -13.91
CA SER A 13 16.42 -0.33 -13.37
C SER A 13 15.49 0.85 -13.12
N ARG A 14 14.22 0.75 -13.54
CA ARG A 14 13.17 1.71 -13.17
C ARG A 14 12.43 1.19 -11.94
N ILE A 15 12.71 1.75 -10.78
CA ILE A 15 12.07 1.33 -9.51
C ILE A 15 11.09 2.40 -9.05
N LEU A 16 9.84 2.00 -8.83
CA LEU A 16 8.84 2.86 -8.20
C LEU A 16 9.19 3.06 -6.73
N ILE A 17 9.04 4.28 -6.22
CA ILE A 17 9.23 4.56 -4.80
C ILE A 17 8.36 3.67 -3.91
N THR A 18 7.16 3.31 -4.36
CA THR A 18 6.25 2.41 -3.62
C THR A 18 6.80 0.99 -3.50
N ASP A 19 7.51 0.49 -4.52
CA ASP A 19 8.09 -0.85 -4.51
C ASP A 19 9.33 -0.89 -3.64
N TRP A 20 10.15 0.16 -3.73
CA TRP A 20 11.30 0.37 -2.85
C TRP A 20 10.87 0.41 -1.39
N VAL A 21 9.93 1.29 -1.04
CA VAL A 21 9.38 1.42 0.33
C VAL A 21 8.78 0.11 0.84
N TRP A 22 8.08 -0.65 0.00
CA TRP A 22 7.50 -1.95 0.37
C TRP A 22 8.57 -2.95 0.85
N GLY A 23 9.72 -2.99 0.17
CA GLY A 23 10.85 -3.84 0.58
C GLY A 23 11.40 -3.48 1.97
N PHE A 24 11.48 -2.20 2.30
CA PHE A 24 11.87 -1.73 3.64
C PHE A 24 10.83 -2.07 4.70
N MET A 25 9.54 -1.98 4.36
CA MET A 25 8.47 -2.32 5.28
C MET A 25 8.45 -3.82 5.61
N LYS A 26 8.67 -4.69 4.62
CA LYS A 26 8.75 -6.16 4.83
C LYS A 26 10.00 -6.59 5.61
N SER A 27 11.10 -5.85 5.48
CA SER A 27 12.34 -6.11 6.23
C SER A 27 12.38 -5.46 7.62
N GLY A 28 11.34 -4.72 8.01
CA GLY A 28 11.26 -4.03 9.30
C GLY A 28 12.19 -2.80 9.40
N LYS A 29 12.78 -2.35 8.30
CA LYS A 29 13.79 -1.27 8.26
C LYS A 29 13.17 0.06 7.85
N ILE A 30 12.04 0.43 8.47
CA ILE A 30 11.23 1.59 8.07
C ILE A 30 12.00 2.91 8.23
N GLU A 31 12.91 3.00 9.20
CA GLU A 31 13.74 4.19 9.43
C GLU A 31 14.64 4.56 8.24
N GLU A 32 15.05 3.58 7.44
CA GLU A 32 15.90 3.78 6.25
C GLU A 32 15.15 4.43 5.09
N ILE A 33 13.81 4.50 5.16
CA ILE A 33 12.98 5.19 4.16
C ILE A 33 13.18 6.71 4.25
N PHE A 34 13.49 7.22 5.44
CA PHE A 34 13.54 8.64 5.71
C PHE A 34 14.89 9.24 5.36
N HIS A 35 14.84 10.49 4.88
CA HIS A 35 16.04 11.28 4.69
C HIS A 35 16.77 11.48 6.03
N GLU A 36 18.10 11.54 5.99
CA GLU A 36 18.97 11.55 7.18
C GLU A 36 18.59 12.62 8.21
N SER A 37 18.19 13.81 7.74
CA SER A 37 17.76 14.92 8.60
C SER A 37 16.55 14.57 9.46
N ILE A 38 15.59 13.81 8.93
CA ILE A 38 14.38 13.41 9.65
C ILE A 38 14.60 12.11 10.41
N ARG A 39 15.50 11.25 9.92
CA ARG A 39 15.79 9.94 10.50
C ARG A 39 16.25 10.03 11.95
N ARG A 40 17.05 11.04 12.30
CA ARG A 40 17.60 11.19 13.66
C ARG A 40 16.69 11.95 14.63
N GLU A 41 15.95 12.94 14.15
CA GLU A 41 15.14 13.82 15.00
C GLU A 41 13.67 13.38 15.10
N GLY A 42 13.18 12.58 14.16
CA GLY A 42 11.77 12.24 14.08
C GLY A 42 11.30 11.21 15.13
N PRO A 43 10.09 11.36 15.70
CA PRO A 43 9.50 10.34 16.56
C PRO A 43 9.21 9.07 15.75
N LYS A 44 9.86 7.95 16.10
CA LYS A 44 9.79 6.69 15.37
C LYS A 44 8.36 6.20 15.11
N GLY A 45 7.48 6.30 16.10
CA GLY A 45 6.07 5.88 15.96
C GLY A 45 5.28 6.71 14.95
N VAL A 46 5.50 8.03 14.90
CA VAL A 46 4.84 8.93 13.93
C VAL A 46 5.37 8.66 12.52
N MET A 47 6.68 8.46 12.40
CA MET A 47 7.33 8.12 11.13
C MET A 47 6.80 6.79 10.57
N GLU A 48 6.72 5.75 11.39
CA GLU A 48 6.18 4.47 10.97
C GLU A 48 4.72 4.58 10.53
N ARG A 49 3.89 5.25 11.33
CA ARG A 49 2.48 5.54 11.01
C ARG A 49 2.36 6.26 9.67
N PHE A 50 3.18 7.27 9.43
CA PHE A 50 3.20 8.02 8.18
C PHE A 50 3.50 7.14 6.97
N VAL A 51 4.49 6.26 7.06
CA VAL A 51 4.84 5.32 5.96
C VAL A 51 3.69 4.37 5.68
N ARG A 52 3.11 3.77 6.72
CA ARG A 52 2.00 2.80 6.57
C ARG A 52 0.78 3.44 5.90
N VAL A 53 0.38 4.64 6.35
CA VAL A 53 -0.73 5.39 5.73
C VAL A 53 -0.39 5.77 4.28
N GLY A 54 0.83 6.25 4.02
CA GLY A 54 1.28 6.60 2.68
C GLY A 54 1.19 5.45 1.68
N ILE A 55 1.59 4.24 2.09
CA ILE A 55 1.47 3.03 1.25
C ILE A 55 0.00 2.64 1.04
N LEU A 56 -0.84 2.73 2.08
CA LEU A 56 -2.28 2.49 1.98
C LEU A 56 -2.93 3.41 0.94
N CYS A 57 -2.60 4.71 0.97
CA CYS A 57 -3.08 5.69 0.00
C CYS A 57 -2.63 5.36 -1.44
N ALA A 58 -1.39 4.88 -1.61
CA ALA A 58 -0.80 4.53 -2.90
C ALA A 58 -1.02 3.06 -3.30
N HIS A 59 -1.90 2.33 -2.60
CA HIS A 59 -2.04 0.89 -2.81
C HIS A 59 -2.55 0.56 -4.22
N VAL A 60 -2.08 -0.56 -4.78
CA VAL A 60 -2.44 -1.00 -6.15
C VAL A 60 -3.93 -1.35 -6.26
N MET A 61 -4.49 -1.89 -5.18
CA MET A 61 -5.93 -2.12 -5.08
C MET A 61 -6.62 -0.86 -4.55
N VAL A 62 -7.47 -0.26 -5.40
CA VAL A 62 -8.23 0.95 -5.05
C VAL A 62 -9.15 0.72 -3.85
N ALA A 63 -9.73 -0.47 -3.72
CA ALA A 63 -10.62 -0.82 -2.60
C ALA A 63 -9.93 -0.80 -1.22
N LEU A 64 -8.60 -0.85 -1.18
CA LEU A 64 -7.83 -0.77 0.07
C LEU A 64 -7.38 0.68 0.37
N ARG A 65 -7.57 1.62 -0.56
CA ARG A 65 -7.19 3.02 -0.35
C ARG A 65 -8.18 3.64 0.64
N PRO A 66 -7.69 4.26 1.72
CA PRO A 66 -8.56 4.96 2.65
C PRO A 66 -9.18 6.19 1.99
N THR A 67 -10.32 6.62 2.53
CA THR A 67 -10.81 7.96 2.23
C THR A 67 -9.83 9.01 2.79
N ILE A 68 -9.86 10.23 2.26
CA ILE A 68 -8.97 11.29 2.76
C ILE A 68 -9.22 11.56 4.26
N ALA A 69 -10.48 11.44 4.71
CA ALA A 69 -10.88 11.63 6.09
C ALA A 69 -10.34 10.50 7.00
N ASP A 70 -10.41 9.25 6.54
CA ASP A 70 -9.85 8.13 7.30
C ASP A 70 -8.32 8.19 7.35
N ALA A 71 -7.68 8.60 6.25
CA ALA A 71 -6.23 8.78 6.22
C ALA A 71 -5.75 9.84 7.24
N LEU A 72 -6.49 10.94 7.38
CA LEU A 72 -6.22 11.97 8.39
C LEU A 72 -6.36 11.42 9.81
N LYS A 73 -7.48 10.75 10.12
CA LYS A 73 -7.68 10.11 11.42
C LYS A 73 -6.60 9.07 11.74
N MET A 74 -6.17 8.31 10.74
CA MET A 74 -5.05 7.36 10.88
C MET A 74 -3.73 8.07 11.17
N LEU A 75 -3.49 9.26 10.62
CA LEU A 75 -2.27 10.04 10.89
C LEU A 75 -2.30 10.69 12.27
N GLU A 76 -3.47 11.19 12.69
CA GLU A 76 -3.70 11.81 14.00
C GLU A 76 -3.64 10.78 15.15
N GLY A 77 -3.90 9.51 14.85
CA GLY A 77 -3.90 8.44 15.84
C GLY A 77 -5.29 8.07 16.36
N ASP A 78 -6.34 8.70 15.83
CA ASP A 78 -7.74 8.49 16.22
C ASP A 78 -8.25 7.10 15.83
N ILE A 79 -7.71 6.53 14.75
CA ILE A 79 -8.03 5.17 14.30
C ILE A 79 -6.76 4.38 13.99
N ASP A 80 -6.86 3.07 14.16
CA ASP A 80 -5.77 2.15 13.86
C ASP A 80 -5.58 1.96 12.35
N ILE A 81 -4.33 1.71 11.97
CA ILE A 81 -3.98 1.43 10.59
C ILE A 81 -4.22 -0.07 10.31
N PRO A 82 -5.05 -0.43 9.31
CA PRO A 82 -5.26 -1.83 8.99
C PRO A 82 -3.96 -2.49 8.54
N GLN A 83 -3.80 -3.78 8.86
CA GLN A 83 -2.66 -4.55 8.38
C GLN A 83 -2.74 -4.69 6.87
N LEU A 84 -1.66 -4.30 6.18
CA LEU A 84 -1.59 -4.36 4.73
C LEU A 84 -1.43 -5.83 4.29
N PRO A 85 -2.32 -6.35 3.41
CA PRO A 85 -2.10 -7.66 2.81
C PRO A 85 -0.86 -7.62 1.91
N ASP A 86 -0.25 -8.78 1.67
CA ASP A 86 0.92 -8.85 0.79
C ASP A 86 0.57 -8.31 -0.61
N ARG A 87 1.34 -7.31 -1.05
CA ARG A 87 1.15 -6.68 -2.35
C ARG A 87 1.33 -7.72 -3.46
N PRO A 88 0.39 -7.88 -4.40
CA PRO A 88 0.64 -8.65 -5.61
C PRO A 88 1.85 -8.03 -6.33
N LEU A 89 2.72 -8.88 -6.88
CA LEU A 89 3.95 -8.42 -7.54
C LEU A 89 3.60 -7.35 -8.60
N PRO A 90 4.38 -6.26 -8.71
CA PRO A 90 4.12 -5.21 -9.67
C PRO A 90 4.12 -5.79 -11.09
N LEU A 91 3.04 -5.55 -11.82
CA LEU A 91 2.85 -6.02 -13.21
C LEU A 91 3.77 -5.30 -14.23
N SER A 92 4.62 -4.37 -13.77
CA SER A 92 5.25 -3.35 -14.63
C SER A 92 6.75 -3.52 -14.86
N HIS A 93 7.32 -4.72 -14.77
CA HIS A 93 8.72 -4.92 -15.17
C HIS A 93 8.91 -6.18 -16.02
N GLU A 94 9.23 -5.98 -17.30
CA GLU A 94 9.67 -7.04 -18.21
C GLU A 94 10.89 -7.81 -17.65
N SER A 95 11.74 -7.17 -16.85
CA SER A 95 12.90 -7.85 -16.23
C SER A 95 12.55 -8.82 -15.11
N PHE A 96 11.28 -8.95 -14.72
CA PHE A 96 10.83 -10.03 -13.83
C PHE A 96 10.49 -11.33 -14.59
N ARG A 97 10.30 -11.27 -15.92
CA ARG A 97 10.08 -12.50 -16.71
C ARG A 97 11.32 -13.40 -16.77
N SER A 98 12.51 -12.84 -16.62
CA SER A 98 13.77 -13.60 -16.68
C SER A 98 14.20 -14.22 -15.34
N ALA A 99 13.61 -13.81 -14.22
CA ALA A 99 14.01 -14.27 -12.87
C ALA A 99 13.06 -15.31 -12.24
N ILE A 100 11.97 -15.69 -12.92
CA ILE A 100 11.05 -16.73 -12.46
C ILE A 100 11.27 -18.00 -13.28
N PRO A 101 11.82 -19.08 -12.71
CA PRO A 101 11.58 -20.41 -13.25
C PRO A 101 10.06 -20.60 -13.26
N TYR A 102 9.50 -20.82 -14.45
CA TYR A 102 8.16 -21.36 -14.62
C TYR A 102 7.92 -22.40 -13.52
N ASN A 103 6.95 -22.16 -12.62
CA ASN A 103 6.42 -23.05 -11.55
C ASN A 103 5.89 -22.27 -10.32
N VAL A 104 5.76 -20.93 -10.37
CA VAL A 104 4.95 -20.22 -9.36
C VAL A 104 3.47 -20.47 -9.64
N THR A 105 2.94 -21.53 -9.05
CA THR A 105 1.50 -21.78 -8.97
C THR A 105 0.87 -20.62 -8.19
N TRP A 106 -0.01 -19.91 -8.87
CA TRP A 106 -0.95 -18.98 -8.26
C TRP A 106 -1.77 -19.75 -7.22
N SER A 107 -1.45 -19.59 -5.93
CA SER A 107 -2.18 -20.29 -4.87
C SER A 107 -3.64 -19.84 -4.82
N SER A 108 -4.57 -20.80 -4.90
CA SER A 108 -6.02 -20.61 -4.85
C SER A 108 -6.48 -19.77 -3.63
N SER A 109 -5.74 -19.80 -2.52
CA SER A 109 -6.04 -19.02 -1.32
C SER A 109 -5.95 -17.51 -1.53
N ARG A 110 -5.16 -17.00 -2.49
CA ARG A 110 -5.07 -15.56 -2.75
C ARG A 110 -6.21 -15.04 -3.64
N TYR A 111 -6.74 -15.90 -4.51
CA TYR A 111 -7.91 -15.58 -5.33
C TYR A 111 -9.18 -15.52 -4.48
N SER A 112 -9.31 -16.39 -3.47
CA SER A 112 -10.46 -16.36 -2.56
C SER A 112 -10.48 -15.10 -1.68
N VAL A 113 -9.33 -14.66 -1.15
CA VAL A 113 -9.24 -13.41 -0.37
C VAL A 113 -9.59 -12.19 -1.24
N PHE A 114 -9.12 -12.16 -2.49
CA PHE A 114 -9.50 -11.11 -3.45
C PHE A 114 -11.01 -11.13 -3.76
N ASN A 115 -11.60 -12.30 -3.98
CA ASN A 115 -13.04 -12.44 -4.21
C ASN A 115 -13.87 -12.07 -2.96
N SER A 116 -13.37 -12.36 -1.76
CA SER A 116 -14.02 -12.00 -0.51
C SER A 116 -14.01 -10.48 -0.30
N LEU A 117 -12.85 -9.83 -0.47
CA LEU A 117 -12.71 -8.37 -0.34
C LEU A 117 -13.53 -7.61 -1.39
N THR A 118 -13.60 -8.12 -2.62
CA THR A 118 -14.42 -7.52 -3.67
C THR A 118 -15.92 -7.72 -3.42
N SER A 119 -16.33 -8.84 -2.83
CA SER A 119 -17.72 -9.07 -2.42
C SER A 119 -18.13 -8.13 -1.28
N GLU A 120 -17.23 -7.88 -0.33
CA GLU A 120 -17.48 -6.97 0.79
C GLU A 120 -17.45 -5.49 0.38
N ALA A 121 -16.58 -5.11 -0.56
CA ALA A 121 -16.61 -3.77 -1.15
C ALA A 121 -17.92 -3.52 -1.92
N LYS A 122 -18.42 -4.52 -2.67
CA LYS A 122 -19.71 -4.44 -3.37
C LYS A 122 -20.90 -4.31 -2.41
N SER A 123 -20.89 -5.02 -1.28
CA SER A 123 -21.98 -4.93 -0.30
C SER A 123 -22.01 -3.56 0.40
N ARG A 124 -20.85 -2.95 0.69
CA ARG A 124 -20.78 -1.58 1.25
C ARG A 124 -21.23 -0.52 0.25
N ILE A 125 -20.90 -0.67 -1.03
CA ILE A 125 -21.37 0.23 -2.10
C ILE A 125 -22.89 0.11 -2.26
N SER A 126 -23.42 -1.12 -2.31
CA SER A 126 -24.87 -1.37 -2.40
C SER A 126 -25.64 -0.83 -1.19
N SER A 127 -25.07 -0.93 0.01
CA SER A 127 -25.68 -0.37 1.22
C SER A 127 -25.71 1.16 1.20
N ASN A 128 -24.65 1.79 0.69
CA ASN A 128 -24.60 3.25 0.55
C ASN A 128 -25.56 3.78 -0.54
N GLU A 129 -25.73 3.08 -1.65
CA GLU A 129 -26.71 3.46 -2.69
C GLU A 129 -28.15 3.42 -2.17
N ASN A 130 -28.50 2.40 -1.38
CA ASN A 130 -29.84 2.31 -0.78
C ASN A 130 -30.12 3.40 0.26
N GLN A 131 -29.10 3.88 0.99
CA GLN A 131 -29.27 5.01 1.91
C GLN A 131 -29.43 6.36 1.19
N ILE A 132 -28.84 6.53 0.00
CA ILE A 132 -28.99 7.76 -0.80
C ILE A 132 -30.41 7.83 -1.38
N GLN A 133 -30.99 6.70 -1.77
CA GLN A 133 -32.36 6.63 -2.34
C GLN A 133 -33.48 6.76 -1.30
N GLN A 134 -33.20 6.64 0.00
CA GLN A 134 -34.20 6.86 1.07
C GLN A 134 -34.22 8.28 1.63
N LYS A 135 -33.41 9.18 1.07
CA LYS A 135 -33.31 10.58 1.51
C LYS A 135 -33.96 11.58 0.53
N PHE A 136 -34.69 11.08 -0.46
CA PHE A 136 -35.53 11.83 -1.40
C PHE A 136 -36.92 11.21 -1.47
#